data_AF-A0A1G1HNK5-F1
#
_entry.id   AF-A0A1G1HNK5-F1
#
_cell.length_a   1.000
_cell.length_b   1.000
_cell.length_c   1.000
_cell.angle_alpha   90.00
_cell.angle_beta   90.00
_cell.angle_gamma   90.00
#
_symmetry.space_group_name_H-M   'P 1'
#
loop_
_entity.id
_entity.type
_entity.pdbx_description
1 polymer ?
#
loop_
_entity_poly.entity_id
_entity_poly.type
_entity_poly.pdbx_seq_one_letter_code
_entity_poly.pdbx_strand_id
1 'polypeptide(L)'
;MYLMKKRTWHEHHADTLTASERAALAITSFSGTMKFIYIHTVWWTIWFLINSSLTHFTFDEYPYNLLTMVLSLEAILLGTFILIGQNLQTKRDKIQAEHDRETVAMILEEVKVGHQLIMEVKEINQKQNKILEALGREKHV
;
A
#
# COMPACT_ATOMS: atom_id res chain seq x y z
N MET A 1 -13.77 -19.04 27.33
CA MET A 1 -14.02 -18.42 26.01
C MET A 1 -12.82 -17.56 25.66
N TYR A 2 -11.80 -18.18 25.05
CA TYR A 2 -10.52 -17.54 24.74
C TYR A 2 -10.58 -17.06 23.28
N LEU A 3 -10.78 -15.75 23.08
CA LEU A 3 -10.55 -15.15 21.77
C LEU A 3 -9.04 -15.02 21.59
N MET A 4 -8.40 -16.06 21.04
CA MET A 4 -7.07 -15.89 20.45
C MET A 4 -7.21 -14.82 19.37
N LYS A 5 -6.75 -13.60 19.67
CA LYS A 5 -6.56 -12.53 18.70
C LYS A 5 -5.63 -13.09 17.61
N LYS A 6 -6.21 -13.55 16.50
CA LYS A 6 -5.44 -14.04 15.35
C LYS A 6 -4.64 -12.83 14.85
N ARG A 7 -3.33 -12.85 15.12
CA ARG A 7 -2.38 -11.83 14.69
C ARG A 7 -2.55 -11.69 13.16
N THR A 8 -2.92 -10.51 12.69
CA THR A 8 -3.19 -10.32 11.26
C THR A 8 -1.87 -10.36 10.49
N TRP A 9 -1.90 -10.71 9.20
CA TRP A 9 -0.68 -10.81 8.37
C TRP A 9 0.11 -9.49 8.33
N HIS A 10 -0.58 -8.35 8.53
CA HIS A 10 0.02 -7.02 8.65
C HIS A 10 1.00 -6.91 9.83
N GLU A 11 0.72 -7.57 10.96
CA GLU A 11 1.56 -7.54 12.16
C GLU A 11 2.83 -8.41 11.98
N HIS A 12 2.84 -9.37 11.05
CA HIS A 12 3.98 -10.26 10.81
C HIS A 12 5.11 -9.64 9.98
N HIS A 13 4.80 -8.62 9.17
CA HIS A 13 5.75 -7.97 8.25
C HIS A 13 6.47 -6.76 8.86
N ALA A 14 5.97 -6.23 9.98
CA ALA A 14 6.63 -5.14 10.69
C ALA A 14 7.90 -5.60 11.43
N ASP A 15 7.96 -6.89 11.80
CA ASP A 15 9.07 -7.48 12.57
C ASP A 15 10.26 -7.96 11.71
N THR A 16 10.12 -7.98 10.38
CA THR A 16 11.21 -8.43 9.47
C THR A 16 12.07 -7.30 8.93
N LEU A 17 11.78 -6.04 9.29
CA LEU A 17 12.52 -4.88 8.79
C LEU A 17 13.86 -4.74 9.52
N THR A 18 14.94 -4.66 8.74
CA THR A 18 16.27 -4.35 9.26
C THR A 18 16.32 -2.93 9.85
N ALA A 19 17.31 -2.66 10.71
CA ALA A 19 17.48 -1.33 11.32
C ALA A 19 17.66 -0.22 10.26
N SER A 20 18.36 -0.53 9.16
CA SER A 20 18.57 0.38 8.03
C SER A 20 17.28 0.65 7.25
N GLU A 21 16.46 -0.37 7.01
CA GLU A 21 15.15 -0.21 6.37
C GLU A 21 14.19 0.62 7.22
N ARG A 22 14.23 0.45 8.56
CA ARG A 22 13.47 1.29 9.50
C ARG A 22 13.91 2.75 9.44
N ALA A 23 15.21 3.02 9.39
CA ALA A 23 15.74 4.37 9.24
C ALA A 23 15.33 5.00 7.90
N ALA A 24 15.46 4.25 6.79
CA ALA A 24 15.05 4.72 5.48
C ALA A 24 13.55 5.04 5.40
N LEU A 25 12.69 4.22 6.03
CA LEU A 25 11.25 4.49 6.11
C LEU A 25 10.93 5.72 6.97
N ALA A 26 11.64 5.92 8.08
CA ALA A 26 11.48 7.12 8.90
C ALA A 26 11.85 8.39 8.12
N ILE A 27 12.96 8.37 7.39
CA ILE A 27 13.40 9.50 6.56
C ILE A 27 12.42 9.73 5.40
N THR A 28 12.01 8.66 4.71
CA THR A 28 11.08 8.76 3.55
C THR A 28 9.71 9.28 3.96
N SER A 29 9.18 8.81 5.11
CA SER A 29 7.90 9.29 5.63
C SER A 29 7.97 10.75 6.09
N PHE A 30 9.10 11.16 6.67
CA PHE A 30 9.35 12.54 7.03
C PHE A 30 9.46 13.44 5.78
N SER A 31 10.23 13.03 4.77
CA SER A 31 10.42 13.79 3.53
C SER A 31 9.14 13.91 2.69
N GLY A 32 8.21 12.95 2.82
CA GLY A 32 6.89 12.99 2.18
C GLY A 32 5.88 13.94 2.84
N THR A 33 6.22 14.61 3.95
CA THR A 33 5.30 15.46 4.71
C THR A 33 5.44 16.93 4.33
N MET A 34 4.35 17.70 4.27
CA MET A 34 4.38 19.16 4.01
C MET A 34 5.28 19.96 4.97
N LYS A 35 5.41 19.50 6.22
CA LYS A 35 6.31 20.09 7.23
C LYS A 35 7.77 20.15 6.76
N PHE A 36 8.22 19.15 6.00
CA PHE A 36 9.57 19.10 5.46
C PHE A 36 9.85 20.30 4.55
N ILE A 37 8.91 20.62 3.64
CA ILE A 37 9.02 21.72 2.69
C ILE A 37 9.10 23.07 3.43
N TYR A 38 8.27 23.28 4.45
CA TYR A 38 8.31 24.52 5.23
C TYR A 38 9.65 24.72 5.94
N ILE A 39 10.20 23.66 6.55
CA ILE A 39 11.50 23.73 7.23
C ILE A 39 12.62 24.09 6.22
N HIS A 40 12.65 23.45 5.05
CA HIS A 40 13.68 23.71 4.04
C HIS A 40 13.57 25.11 3.43
N THR A 41 12.34 25.57 3.20
CA THR A 41 12.08 26.91 2.67
C THR A 41 12.55 27.98 3.66
N VAL A 42 12.25 27.81 4.95
CA VAL A 42 12.73 28.71 6.01
C VAL A 42 14.26 28.66 6.12
N TRP A 43 14.84 27.46 6.08
CA TRP A 43 16.29 27.26 6.15
C TRP A 43 17.05 28.00 5.02
N TRP A 44 16.64 27.81 3.76
CA TRP A 44 17.28 28.52 2.64
C TRP A 44 17.03 30.03 2.69
N THR A 45 15.83 30.46 3.11
CA THR A 45 15.54 31.89 3.30
C THR A 45 16.47 32.52 4.34
N ILE A 46 16.69 31.85 5.48
CA ILE A 46 17.61 32.31 6.52
C ILE A 46 19.04 32.38 5.96
N TRP A 47 19.47 31.38 5.19
CA TRP A 47 20.79 31.38 4.55
C TRP A 47 20.98 32.58 3.62
N PHE A 48 19.99 32.88 2.79
CA PHE A 48 20.00 34.05 1.91
C PHE A 48 20.06 35.35 2.72
N LEU A 49 19.26 35.50 3.78
CA LEU A 49 19.25 36.71 4.60
C LEU A 49 20.59 36.98 5.29
N ILE A 50 21.26 35.93 5.77
CA ILE A 50 22.60 36.05 6.40
C ILE A 50 23.65 36.48 5.36
N ASN A 51 23.64 35.86 4.18
CA ASN A 51 24.68 36.13 3.16
C ASN A 51 24.39 37.37 2.29
N SER A 52 23.16 37.89 2.26
CA SER A 52 22.77 38.94 1.29
C SER A 52 23.12 40.37 1.66
N SER A 53 23.48 40.71 2.92
CA SER A 53 24.05 42.03 3.33
C SER A 53 23.91 42.32 4.83
N LEU A 54 23.19 41.51 5.65
CA LEU A 54 22.95 41.88 7.05
C LEU A 54 24.17 41.75 7.97
N THR A 55 25.21 41.06 7.54
CA THR A 55 26.46 40.86 8.31
C THR A 55 27.67 41.22 7.46
N HIS A 56 28.64 41.97 8.02
CA HIS A 56 29.93 42.32 7.38
C HIS A 56 30.86 41.11 7.09
N PHE A 57 30.33 39.90 7.20
CA PHE A 57 31.02 38.64 6.98
C PHE A 57 30.25 37.85 5.91
N THR A 58 30.74 37.87 4.68
CA THR A 58 30.19 37.09 3.56
C THR A 58 30.81 35.70 3.60
N PHE A 59 30.08 34.73 4.14
CA PHE A 59 30.51 33.33 4.20
C PHE A 59 30.37 32.62 2.84
N ASP A 60 29.30 32.91 2.11
CA ASP A 60 28.99 32.35 0.79
C ASP A 60 28.47 33.47 -0.13
N GLU A 61 29.35 34.02 -0.99
CA GLU A 61 29.00 35.11 -1.91
C GLU A 61 28.16 34.58 -3.09
N TYR A 62 27.26 35.43 -3.60
CA TYR A 62 26.47 35.11 -4.80
C TYR A 62 27.42 34.70 -5.94
N PRO A 63 27.32 33.48 -6.50
CA PRO A 63 26.11 32.65 -6.69
C PRO A 63 25.83 31.53 -5.65
N TYR A 64 26.33 31.59 -4.42
CA TYR A 64 26.11 30.63 -3.33
C TYR A 64 26.59 29.19 -3.65
N ASN A 65 27.89 29.04 -3.88
CA ASN A 65 28.49 27.76 -4.27
C ASN A 65 28.41 26.71 -3.14
N LEU A 66 28.58 27.13 -1.88
CA LEU A 66 28.54 26.20 -0.75
C LEU A 66 27.13 25.66 -0.52
N LEU A 67 26.12 26.53 -0.54
CA LEU A 67 24.72 26.12 -0.47
C LEU A 67 24.39 25.12 -1.58
N THR A 68 24.75 25.43 -2.83
CA THR A 68 24.48 24.57 -3.98
C THR A 68 25.11 23.19 -3.83
N MET A 69 26.34 23.11 -3.32
CA MET A 69 27.03 21.85 -3.06
C MET A 69 26.30 21.00 -2.00
N VAL A 70 25.91 21.62 -0.89
CA VAL A 70 25.18 20.94 0.19
C VAL A 70 23.83 20.43 -0.28
N LEU A 71 23.06 21.26 -1.01
CA LEU A 71 21.75 20.87 -1.54
C LEU A 71 21.85 19.72 -2.56
N SER A 72 22.90 19.71 -3.38
CA SER A 72 23.12 18.63 -4.33
C SER A 72 23.38 17.29 -3.62
N LEU A 73 24.19 17.30 -2.56
CA LEU A 73 24.45 16.11 -1.75
C LEU A 73 23.17 15.65 -1.01
N GLU A 74 22.46 16.60 -0.40
CA GLU A 74 21.20 16.33 0.29
C GLU A 74 20.15 15.71 -0.64
N ALA A 75 20.01 16.24 -1.85
CA ALA A 75 19.07 15.72 -2.86
C ALA A 75 19.40 14.26 -3.26
N ILE A 76 20.68 13.93 -3.45
CA ILE A 76 21.10 12.55 -3.75
C ILE A 76 20.74 11.62 -2.59
N LEU A 77 21.08 12.00 -1.35
CA LEU A 77 20.78 11.18 -0.16
C LEU A 77 19.27 10.97 0.00
N LEU A 78 18.47 12.04 -0.08
CA LEU A 78 17.01 11.95 -0.02
C LEU A 78 16.45 11.07 -1.14
N GLY A 79 16.93 11.24 -2.37
CA GLY A 79 16.55 10.41 -3.51
C GLY A 79 16.80 8.92 -3.25
N THR A 80 17.95 8.57 -2.68
CA THR A 80 18.26 7.17 -2.34
C THR A 80 17.36 6.63 -1.23
N PHE A 81 17.07 7.41 -0.18
CA PHE A 81 16.16 7.00 0.87
C PHE A 81 14.74 6.79 0.34
N ILE A 82 14.26 7.72 -0.50
CA ILE A 82 12.96 7.62 -1.17
C ILE A 82 12.90 6.33 -1.99
N LEU A 83 13.94 6.01 -2.78
CA LEU A 83 13.98 4.79 -3.59
C LEU A 83 13.95 3.52 -2.72
N ILE A 84 14.66 3.51 -1.60
CA ILE A 84 14.60 2.40 -0.63
C ILE A 84 13.19 2.27 -0.05
N GLY A 85 12.58 3.39 0.36
CA GLY A 85 11.22 3.44 0.87
C GLY A 85 10.19 2.92 -0.16
N GLN A 86 10.36 3.28 -1.43
CA GLN A 86 9.55 2.78 -2.54
C GLN A 86 9.74 1.27 -2.75
N ASN A 87 10.98 0.77 -2.75
CA ASN A 87 11.25 -0.66 -2.86
C ASN A 87 10.59 -1.46 -1.71
N LEU A 88 10.59 -0.91 -0.50
CA LEU A 88 9.92 -1.51 0.65
C LEU A 88 8.40 -1.51 0.53
N GLN A 89 7.80 -0.42 0.03
CA GLN A 89 6.37 -0.36 -0.25
C GLN A 89 5.98 -1.38 -1.34
N THR A 90 6.71 -1.43 -2.45
CA THR A 90 6.47 -2.41 -3.53
C THR A 90 6.55 -3.85 -3.05
N LYS A 91 7.50 -4.18 -2.15
CA LYS A 91 7.57 -5.51 -1.52
C LYS A 91 6.30 -5.82 -0.72
N ARG A 92 5.80 -4.86 0.07
CA ARG A 92 4.56 -5.02 0.85
C ARG A 92 3.35 -5.17 -0.06
N ASP A 93 3.24 -4.35 -1.10
CA ASP A 93 2.14 -4.37 -2.06
C ASP A 93 2.10 -5.70 -2.82
N LYS A 94 3.26 -6.26 -3.17
CA LYS A 94 3.36 -7.57 -3.80
C LYS A 94 2.80 -8.68 -2.91
N ILE A 95 3.18 -8.70 -1.63
CA ILE A 95 2.70 -9.72 -0.68
C ILE A 95 1.19 -9.57 -0.46
N GLN A 96 0.71 -8.34 -0.33
CA GLN A 96 -0.73 -8.08 -0.23
C GLN A 96 -1.47 -8.59 -1.47
N ALA A 97 -0.95 -8.31 -2.67
CA ALA A 97 -1.54 -8.77 -3.91
C ALA A 97 -1.55 -10.31 -4.05
N GLU A 98 -0.52 -11.00 -3.54
CA GLU A 98 -0.49 -12.47 -3.50
C GLU A 98 -1.59 -13.02 -2.58
N HIS A 99 -1.77 -12.46 -1.38
CA HIS A 99 -2.81 -12.88 -0.46
C HIS A 99 -4.23 -12.57 -0.98
N ASP A 100 -4.41 -11.41 -1.61
CA ASP A 100 -5.67 -11.03 -2.23
C ASP A 100 -6.02 -11.99 -3.38
N ARG A 101 -5.03 -12.44 -4.17
CA ARG A 101 -5.23 -13.45 -5.23
C ARG A 101 -5.69 -14.79 -4.67
N GLU A 102 -5.08 -15.28 -3.60
CA GLU A 102 -5.48 -16.52 -2.94
C GLU A 102 -6.91 -16.42 -2.39
N THR A 103 -7.23 -15.31 -1.73
CA THR A 103 -8.56 -15.05 -1.19
C THR A 103 -9.62 -15.02 -2.28
N VAL A 104 -9.35 -14.32 -3.40
CA VAL A 104 -10.26 -14.28 -4.55
C VAL A 104 -10.43 -15.67 -5.17
N ALA A 105 -9.37 -16.48 -5.25
CA ALA A 105 -9.46 -17.84 -5.77
C ALA A 105 -10.36 -18.74 -4.91
N MET A 106 -10.21 -18.67 -3.58
CA MET A 106 -11.08 -19.41 -2.65
C MET A 106 -12.55 -18.98 -2.77
N ILE A 107 -12.81 -17.67 -2.81
CA ILE A 107 -14.18 -17.13 -3.00
C ILE A 107 -14.76 -17.60 -4.34
N LEU A 108 -13.96 -17.60 -5.41
CA LEU A 108 -14.41 -18.06 -6.72
C LEU A 108 -14.79 -19.55 -6.68
N GLU A 109 -14.03 -20.38 -5.96
CA GLU A 109 -14.36 -21.80 -5.76
C GLU A 109 -15.68 -21.97 -5.00
N GLU A 110 -15.87 -21.25 -3.90
CA GLU A 110 -17.12 -21.27 -3.12
C GLU A 110 -18.32 -20.83 -3.97
N VAL A 111 -18.17 -19.76 -4.75
CA VAL A 111 -19.21 -19.28 -5.67
C VAL A 111 -19.52 -20.32 -6.76
N LYS A 112 -18.50 -21.01 -7.30
CA LYS A 112 -18.71 -22.07 -8.30
C LYS A 112 -19.51 -23.24 -7.73
N VAL A 113 -19.17 -23.69 -6.51
CA VAL A 113 -19.90 -24.76 -5.82
C VAL A 113 -21.35 -24.32 -5.57
N GLY A 114 -21.56 -23.11 -5.06
CA GLY A 114 -22.89 -22.55 -4.87
C GLY A 114 -23.71 -22.50 -6.18
N HIS A 115 -23.09 -22.07 -7.28
CA HIS A 115 -23.74 -22.05 -8.59
C HIS A 115 -24.12 -23.45 -9.09
N GLN A 116 -23.24 -24.44 -8.92
CA GLN A 116 -23.53 -25.84 -9.29
C GLN A 116 -24.72 -26.39 -8.51
N LEU A 117 -24.79 -26.16 -7.19
CA LEU A 117 -25.91 -26.59 -6.36
C LEU A 117 -27.24 -25.94 -6.80
N ILE A 118 -27.22 -24.65 -7.14
CA ILE A 118 -28.42 -23.94 -7.65
C ILE A 118 -28.89 -24.56 -8.96
N MET A 119 -27.96 -24.91 -9.86
CA MET A 119 -28.30 -25.55 -11.13
C MET A 119 -28.89 -26.95 -10.93
N GLU A 120 -28.34 -27.73 -10.00
CA GLU A 120 -28.86 -29.05 -9.64
C GLU A 120 -30.28 -28.96 -9.05
N VAL A 121 -30.50 -28.05 -8.09
CA VAL A 121 -31.83 -27.79 -7.51
C VAL A 121 -32.85 -27.37 -8.58
N LYS A 122 -32.44 -26.54 -9.54
CA LYS A 122 -33.29 -26.12 -10.66
C LYS A 122 -33.68 -27.31 -11.55
N GLU A 123 -32.74 -28.21 -11.84
CA GLU A 123 -32.99 -29.41 -12.63
C GLU A 123 -33.96 -30.37 -11.91
N ILE A 124 -33.77 -30.59 -10.60
CA ILE A 124 -34.66 -31.42 -9.78
C ILE A 124 -36.08 -30.86 -9.79
N ASN A 125 -36.25 -29.55 -9.57
CA ASN A 125 -37.56 -28.90 -9.61
C ASN A 125 -38.24 -29.06 -10.98
N GLN A 126 -37.48 -28.94 -12.08
CA GLN A 126 -38.02 -29.19 -13.42
C GLN A 126 -38.48 -30.64 -13.61
N LYS A 127 -37.72 -31.62 -13.13
CA LYS A 127 -38.11 -33.04 -13.18
C LYS A 127 -39.38 -33.30 -12.36
N GLN A 128 -39.47 -32.73 -11.15
CA GLN A 128 -40.66 -32.84 -10.30
C GLN A 128 -41.90 -32.25 -10.98
N ASN A 129 -41.80 -31.05 -11.57
CA ASN A 129 -42.93 -30.45 -12.30
C ASN A 129 -43.39 -31.31 -13.48
N LYS A 130 -42.46 -31.88 -14.26
CA LYS A 130 -42.80 -32.80 -15.36
C LYS A 130 -43.54 -34.05 -14.87
N ILE A 131 -43.12 -34.62 -13.73
CA ILE A 131 -43.79 -35.79 -13.12
C ILE A 131 -45.20 -35.42 -12.66
N LEU A 132 -45.36 -34.26 -12.01
CA LEU A 132 -46.67 -33.76 -11.57
C LEU A 132 -47.63 -33.56 -12.76
N GLU A 133 -47.14 -32.99 -13.86
CA GLU A 133 -47.91 -32.84 -15.10
C GLU A 133 -48.30 -34.17 -15.75
N ALA A 134 -47.43 -35.18 -15.69
CA ALA A 134 -47.70 -36.52 -16.21
C ALA A 134 -48.77 -37.24 -15.38
N LEU A 135 -48.65 -37.21 -14.05
CA LEU A 135 -49.62 -37.80 -13.12
C LEU A 135 -50.99 -37.09 -13.19
N GLY A 136 -51.00 -35.78 -13.37
CA GLY A 136 -52.23 -35.01 -13.59
C GLY A 136 -52.94 -35.41 -14.89
N ARG A 137 -52.18 -35.67 -15.96
CA ARG A 137 -52.73 -36.15 -17.24
C ARG A 137 -53.34 -37.55 -17.13
N GLU A 138 -52.70 -38.45 -16.39
CA GLU A 138 -53.19 -39.83 -16.20
C GLU A 138 -54.50 -39.90 -15.42
N LYS A 139 -54.73 -38.99 -14.46
CA LYS A 139 -55.98 -38.95 -13.67
C LYS A 139 -57.19 -38.37 -14.41
N HIS A 140 -56.98 -37.78 -15.59
CA HIS A 140 -58.04 -37.14 -16.40
C HIS A 140 -58.42 -37.95 -17.66
N VAL A 141 -57.91 -39.18 -17.80
CA VAL A 141 -58.30 -40.18 -18.82
C VAL A 141 -59.07 -41.29 -18.13
#